data_AF-A0A0D2KN21-F1
#
_entry.id   AF-A0A0D2KN21-F1
#
_cell.length_a   1.000
_cell.length_b   1.000
_cell.length_c   1.000
_cell.angle_alpha   90.00
_cell.angle_beta   90.00
_cell.angle_gamma   90.00
#
_symmetry.space_group_name_H-M   'P 1'
#
loop_
_entity.id
_entity.type
_entity.pdbx_description
1 polymer ?
#
loop_
_entity_poly.entity_id
_entity_poly.type
_entity_poly.pdbx_seq_one_letter_code
_entity_poly.pdbx_strand_id
1 'polypeptide(L)'
;MATKYGRRLPYIIGSVLVLAGLAFGAAMHSIDLMWAYMVLSGFGSSPSYSLNENSLLDISFLHQRGRYMGIYALVLQAGNFLPPIACGFIVDSQGWRWGISALLIIFSAEETLYPRQSHIPVHVGKPVRPPAGAEQLGLARLSTSKEGASITDRAASVTEVSEDGPTTASHVVDERIPTHFYRNRHALITKDPTVKQGYWQLVVSPFPYVGLPAVAWASFIVSFKSFLTSFIFSAQASFFSIPPYNFSAGTMGLMFVALVIGNVIGAVLGGLGADGLVLRLARRNKGVTEPEHRLWAFFPVPFCCAGGILMLRTGCPLRPALESSRASASR
;
A
#
# COMPACT_ATOMS: atom_id res chain seq x y z
N MET A 1 5.54 -15.87 -6.34
CA MET A 1 6.46 -15.50 -7.47
C MET A 1 7.47 -14.44 -7.07
N ALA A 2 7.03 -13.33 -6.47
CA ALA A 2 7.89 -12.20 -6.11
C ALA A 2 9.10 -12.55 -5.22
N THR A 3 8.92 -13.44 -4.25
CA THR A 3 9.98 -13.89 -3.33
C THR A 3 11.05 -14.76 -4.00
N LYS A 4 10.74 -15.38 -5.15
CA LYS A 4 11.65 -16.34 -5.82
C LYS A 4 12.27 -15.81 -7.10
N TYR A 5 11.52 -15.02 -7.87
CA TYR A 5 11.92 -14.52 -9.18
C TYR A 5 12.13 -12.99 -9.21
N GLY A 6 12.03 -12.33 -8.05
CA GLY A 6 12.03 -10.88 -7.95
C GLY A 6 10.64 -10.28 -8.17
N ARG A 7 10.45 -9.06 -7.67
CA ARG A 7 9.13 -8.39 -7.64
C ARG A 7 8.68 -7.86 -9.00
N ARG A 8 9.62 -7.56 -9.89
CA ARG A 8 9.33 -6.91 -11.18
C ARG A 8 8.57 -7.80 -12.16
N LEU A 9 8.92 -9.08 -12.24
CA LEU A 9 8.28 -10.01 -13.16
C LEU A 9 6.75 -10.12 -12.90
N PRO A 10 6.28 -10.34 -11.66
CA PRO A 10 4.85 -10.29 -11.34
C PRO A 10 4.15 -8.98 -11.75
N TYR A 11 4.80 -7.83 -11.60
CA TYR A 11 4.22 -6.54 -12.01
C TYR A 11 3.98 -6.47 -13.52
N ILE A 12 5.00 -6.82 -14.30
CA ILE A 12 4.89 -6.75 -15.77
C ILE A 12 3.85 -7.75 -16.28
N ILE A 13 3.86 -8.99 -15.76
CA ILE A 13 2.87 -10.00 -16.14
C ILE A 13 1.47 -9.53 -15.76
N GLY A 14 1.29 -8.99 -14.56
CA GLY A 14 0.02 -8.44 -14.10
C GLY A 14 -0.50 -7.34 -15.03
N SER A 15 0.32 -6.32 -15.30
CA SER A 15 -0.04 -5.19 -16.16
C SER A 15 -0.39 -5.62 -17.58
N VAL A 16 0.37 -6.55 -18.17
CA VAL A 16 0.07 -7.08 -19.52
C VAL A 16 -1.26 -7.83 -19.54
N LEU A 17 -1.54 -8.64 -18.51
CA LEU A 17 -2.82 -9.35 -18.40
C LEU A 17 -4.00 -8.40 -18.22
N VAL A 18 -3.83 -7.32 -17.45
CA VAL A 18 -4.87 -6.28 -17.30
C VAL A 18 -5.10 -5.56 -18.63
N LEU A 19 -4.04 -5.15 -19.34
CA LEU A 19 -4.16 -4.50 -20.66
C LEU A 19 -4.85 -5.41 -21.68
N ALA A 20 -4.47 -6.69 -21.72
CA ALA A 20 -5.13 -7.69 -22.56
C ALA A 20 -6.61 -7.84 -22.18
N GLY A 21 -6.91 -7.96 -20.88
CA GLY A 21 -8.27 -8.02 -20.37
C GLY A 21 -9.10 -6.82 -20.83
N LEU A 22 -8.61 -5.61 -20.62
CA LEU A 22 -9.31 -4.40 -21.04
C LEU A 22 -9.53 -4.34 -22.57
N ALA A 23 -8.58 -4.82 -23.38
CA ALA A 23 -8.74 -4.91 -24.84
C ALA A 23 -9.88 -5.87 -25.24
N PHE A 24 -9.99 -7.03 -24.58
CA PHE A 24 -11.16 -7.91 -24.73
C PHE A 24 -12.45 -7.21 -24.25
N GLY A 25 -12.35 -6.38 -23.22
CA GLY A 25 -13.45 -5.59 -22.70
C GLY A 25 -14.04 -4.61 -23.69
N ALA A 26 -13.20 -3.91 -24.46
CA ALA A 26 -13.64 -3.01 -25.53
C ALA A 26 -14.32 -3.76 -26.70
N ALA A 27 -13.86 -4.98 -26.98
CA ALA A 27 -14.38 -5.86 -28.03
C ALA A 27 -15.55 -6.78 -27.58
N MET A 28 -16.13 -6.56 -26.39
CA MET A 28 -17.23 -7.41 -25.88
C MET A 28 -18.50 -7.31 -26.72
N HIS A 29 -18.88 -8.43 -27.34
CA HIS A 29 -20.14 -8.63 -28.05
C HIS A 29 -20.94 -9.85 -27.54
N SER A 30 -20.35 -10.68 -26.67
CA SER A 30 -20.96 -11.89 -26.11
C SER A 30 -20.71 -12.03 -24.61
N ILE A 31 -21.56 -12.80 -23.93
CA ILE A 31 -21.45 -13.08 -22.49
C ILE A 31 -20.16 -13.87 -22.19
N ASP A 32 -19.73 -14.76 -23.10
CA ASP A 32 -18.50 -15.54 -22.93
C ASP A 32 -17.26 -14.65 -22.90
N LEU A 33 -17.25 -13.57 -23.72
CA LEU A 33 -16.18 -12.57 -23.69
C LEU A 33 -16.17 -11.77 -22.39
N MET A 34 -17.33 -11.60 -21.73
CA MET A 34 -17.42 -10.96 -20.41
C MET A 34 -16.79 -11.82 -19.32
N TRP A 35 -17.06 -13.13 -19.32
CA TRP A 35 -16.40 -14.05 -18.39
C TRP A 35 -14.89 -14.12 -18.63
N ALA A 36 -14.47 -14.16 -19.89
CA ALA A 36 -13.05 -14.11 -20.25
C ALA A 36 -12.38 -12.83 -19.72
N TYR A 37 -13.01 -11.67 -19.93
CA TYR A 37 -12.55 -10.39 -19.39
C TYR A 37 -12.40 -10.44 -17.86
N MET A 38 -13.39 -10.95 -17.13
CA MET A 38 -13.35 -11.03 -15.67
C MET A 38 -12.20 -11.91 -15.17
N VAL A 39 -11.99 -13.06 -15.81
CA VAL A 39 -10.88 -13.96 -15.46
C VAL A 39 -9.53 -13.29 -15.73
N LEU A 40 -9.32 -12.74 -16.93
CA LEU A 40 -8.06 -12.09 -17.32
C LEU A 40 -7.72 -10.89 -16.44
N SER A 41 -8.68 -9.98 -16.25
CA SER A 41 -8.50 -8.78 -15.43
C SER A 41 -8.34 -9.11 -13.94
N GLY A 42 -9.06 -10.11 -13.43
CA GLY A 42 -8.95 -10.58 -12.05
C GLY A 42 -7.57 -11.15 -11.74
N PHE A 43 -7.07 -12.07 -12.58
CA PHE A 43 -5.72 -12.62 -12.41
C PHE A 43 -4.63 -11.56 -12.60
N GLY A 44 -4.79 -10.66 -13.57
CA GLY A 44 -3.83 -9.58 -13.82
C GLY A 44 -3.74 -8.56 -12.69
N SER A 45 -4.86 -8.29 -11.99
CA SER A 45 -4.91 -7.30 -10.90
C SER A 45 -4.33 -7.81 -9.58
N SER A 46 -4.29 -9.13 -9.37
CA SER A 46 -3.81 -9.78 -8.13
C SER A 46 -2.39 -9.36 -7.69
N PRO A 47 -1.34 -9.48 -8.54
CA PRO A 47 0.02 -9.10 -8.14
C PRO A 47 0.15 -7.60 -7.81
N SER A 48 -0.61 -6.75 -8.49
CA SER A 48 -0.59 -5.30 -8.25
C SER A 48 -1.06 -4.98 -6.83
N TYR A 49 -2.11 -5.63 -6.33
CA TYR A 49 -2.63 -5.35 -4.99
C TYR A 49 -1.65 -5.78 -3.88
N SER A 50 -1.10 -7.01 -3.97
CA SER A 50 -0.22 -7.56 -2.91
C SER A 50 1.19 -6.97 -2.91
N LEU A 51 1.76 -6.68 -4.08
CA LEU A 51 3.16 -6.26 -4.16
C LEU A 51 3.36 -4.78 -3.87
N ASN A 52 2.33 -3.95 -4.09
CA ASN A 52 2.39 -2.52 -3.79
C ASN A 52 2.56 -2.28 -2.29
N GLU A 53 1.79 -2.98 -1.47
CA GLU A 53 1.91 -2.91 0.00
C GLU A 53 3.29 -3.38 0.48
N ASN A 54 3.77 -4.51 -0.04
CA ASN A 54 5.09 -5.04 0.33
C ASN A 54 6.24 -4.12 -0.10
N SER A 55 6.13 -3.48 -1.26
CA SER A 55 7.16 -2.55 -1.74
C SER A 55 7.17 -1.26 -0.95
N LEU A 56 6.01 -0.79 -0.49
CA LEU A 56 5.91 0.37 0.37
C LEU A 56 6.53 0.13 1.76
N LEU A 57 6.39 -1.09 2.32
CA LEU A 57 7.01 -1.45 3.60
C LEU A 57 8.55 -1.45 3.58
N ASP A 58 9.14 -1.75 2.42
CA ASP A 58 10.59 -1.80 2.27
C ASP A 58 11.21 -0.40 2.08
N ILE A 59 10.47 0.52 1.47
CA ILE A 59 10.91 1.90 1.25
C ILE A 59 10.68 2.76 2.52
N SER A 60 9.71 2.39 3.35
CA SER A 60 9.33 3.16 4.53
C SER A 60 10.05 2.73 5.81
N PHE A 61 10.69 3.71 6.46
CA PHE A 61 11.26 3.54 7.79
C PHE A 61 10.19 3.28 8.84
N LEU A 62 10.49 2.42 9.82
CA LEU A 62 9.54 1.94 10.86
C LEU A 62 8.71 3.07 11.50
N HIS A 63 9.36 4.18 11.83
CA HIS A 63 8.75 5.34 12.49
C HIS A 63 7.75 6.11 11.61
N GLN A 64 7.88 6.03 10.29
CA GLN A 64 7.03 6.74 9.32
C GLN A 64 6.07 5.80 8.57
N ARG A 65 6.10 4.49 8.84
CA ARG A 65 5.30 3.48 8.12
C ARG A 65 3.80 3.77 8.17
N GLY A 66 3.28 4.20 9.32
CA GLY A 66 1.86 4.53 9.50
C GLY A 66 1.40 5.63 8.54
N ARG A 67 2.16 6.74 8.49
CA ARG A 67 1.89 7.87 7.58
C ARG A 67 1.92 7.47 6.11
N TYR A 68 2.94 6.73 5.65
CA TYR A 68 3.03 6.32 4.25
C TYR A 68 1.94 5.31 3.87
N MET A 69 1.61 4.38 4.77
CA MET A 69 0.49 3.45 4.58
C MET A 69 -0.86 4.17 4.52
N GLY A 70 -1.07 5.22 5.32
CA GLY A 70 -2.26 6.05 5.27
C GLY A 70 -2.39 6.83 3.96
N ILE A 71 -1.30 7.44 3.48
CA ILE A 71 -1.28 8.14 2.17
C ILE A 71 -1.54 7.15 1.03
N TYR A 72 -0.91 5.97 1.07
CA TYR A 72 -1.14 4.91 0.10
C TYR A 72 -2.61 4.46 0.09
N ALA A 73 -3.20 4.20 1.26
CA ALA A 73 -4.60 3.82 1.36
C ALA A 73 -5.54 4.91 0.83
N LEU A 74 -5.24 6.19 1.08
CA LEU A 74 -6.01 7.32 0.54
C LEU A 74 -5.99 7.29 -0.99
N VAL A 75 -4.80 7.22 -1.58
CA VAL A 75 -4.61 7.24 -3.05
C VAL A 75 -5.26 6.01 -3.69
N LEU A 76 -5.08 4.83 -3.11
CA LEU A 76 -5.67 3.58 -3.60
C LEU A 76 -7.20 3.65 -3.62
N GLN A 77 -7.81 4.13 -2.54
CA GLN A 77 -9.26 4.25 -2.43
C GLN A 77 -9.81 5.39 -3.30
N ALA A 78 -9.11 6.51 -3.42
CA ALA A 78 -9.47 7.58 -4.35
C ALA A 78 -9.45 7.08 -5.80
N GLY A 79 -8.43 6.31 -6.17
CA GLY A 79 -8.33 5.65 -7.47
C GLY A 79 -9.43 4.62 -7.75
N ASN A 80 -10.11 4.10 -6.72
CA ASN A 80 -11.26 3.20 -6.89
C ASN A 80 -12.59 3.95 -7.08
N PHE A 81 -12.77 5.10 -6.44
CA PHE A 81 -14.05 5.84 -6.46
C PHE A 81 -14.11 6.94 -7.55
N LEU A 82 -12.96 7.45 -8.01
CA LEU A 82 -12.92 8.46 -9.07
C LEU A 82 -13.31 7.91 -10.46
N PRO A 83 -12.86 6.71 -10.90
CA PRO A 83 -13.18 6.22 -12.24
C PRO A 83 -14.67 6.02 -12.50
N PRO A 84 -15.49 5.48 -11.57
CA PRO A 84 -16.94 5.39 -11.76
C PRO A 84 -17.62 6.74 -12.01
N ILE A 85 -17.12 7.84 -11.43
CA ILE A 85 -17.65 9.19 -11.67
C ILE A 85 -17.46 9.56 -13.14
N ALA A 86 -16.23 9.43 -13.65
CA ALA A 86 -15.91 9.73 -15.05
C ALA A 86 -16.64 8.78 -16.01
N CYS A 87 -16.65 7.48 -15.71
CA CYS A 87 -17.34 6.46 -16.49
C CYS A 87 -18.84 6.72 -16.56
N GLY A 88 -19.49 7.18 -15.48
CA GLY A 88 -20.92 7.51 -15.49
C GLY A 88 -21.30 8.54 -16.57
N PHE A 89 -20.51 9.61 -16.69
CA PHE A 89 -20.73 10.64 -17.74
C PHE A 89 -20.38 10.15 -19.15
N ILE A 90 -19.37 9.29 -19.28
CA ILE A 90 -19.01 8.69 -20.57
C ILE A 90 -20.10 7.72 -21.04
N VAL A 91 -20.68 6.94 -20.12
CA VAL A 91 -21.76 6.00 -20.43
C VAL A 91 -23.01 6.73 -20.91
N ASP A 92 -23.37 7.84 -20.27
CA ASP A 92 -24.54 8.65 -20.65
C ASP A 92 -24.42 9.29 -22.05
N SER A 93 -23.20 9.61 -22.48
CA SER A 93 -22.96 10.31 -23.77
C SER A 93 -22.59 9.38 -24.92
N GLN A 94 -21.75 8.37 -24.68
CA GLN A 94 -21.12 7.52 -25.71
C GLN A 94 -21.42 6.03 -25.51
N GLY A 95 -22.05 5.64 -24.40
CA GLY A 95 -22.37 4.25 -24.06
C GLY A 95 -21.27 3.53 -23.28
N TRP A 96 -21.63 2.38 -22.70
CA TRP A 96 -20.80 1.67 -21.70
C TRP A 96 -19.46 1.14 -22.24
N ARG A 97 -19.37 0.86 -23.54
CA ARG A 97 -18.15 0.35 -24.21
C ARG A 97 -17.03 1.39 -24.24
N TRP A 98 -17.39 2.66 -24.34
CA TRP A 98 -16.44 3.77 -24.28
C TRP A 98 -15.89 3.98 -22.88
N GLY A 99 -16.64 3.61 -21.83
CA GLY A 99 -16.11 3.62 -20.46
C GLY A 99 -14.91 2.68 -20.29
N ILE A 100 -14.98 1.47 -20.84
CA ILE A 100 -13.88 0.49 -20.78
C ILE A 100 -12.70 0.93 -21.67
N SER A 101 -12.99 1.52 -22.83
CA SER A 101 -11.98 2.01 -23.77
C SER A 101 -11.27 3.27 -23.28
N ALA A 102 -11.96 4.14 -22.54
CA ALA A 102 -11.34 5.31 -21.90
C ALA A 102 -10.35 4.88 -20.81
N LEU A 103 -10.65 3.82 -20.05
CA LEU A 103 -9.72 3.25 -19.07
C LEU A 103 -8.48 2.66 -19.75
N LEU A 104 -8.62 1.99 -20.90
CA LEU A 104 -7.49 1.58 -21.73
C LEU A 104 -6.61 2.75 -22.12
N ILE A 105 -7.21 3.85 -22.58
CA ILE A 105 -6.47 5.02 -23.05
C ILE A 105 -5.73 5.68 -21.88
N ILE A 106 -6.36 5.84 -20.72
CA ILE A 106 -5.75 6.45 -19.54
C ILE A 106 -4.57 5.60 -19.03
N PHE A 107 -4.76 4.28 -18.88
CA PHE A 107 -3.71 3.40 -18.35
C PHE A 107 -2.62 3.07 -19.38
N SER A 108 -2.94 3.00 -20.68
CA SER A 108 -1.94 2.83 -21.74
C SER A 108 -1.17 4.14 -22.00
N ALA A 109 -1.77 5.30 -21.71
CA ALA A 109 -1.08 6.58 -21.80
C ALA A 109 0.07 6.69 -20.80
N GLU A 110 -0.05 6.15 -19.57
CA GLU A 110 1.05 6.19 -18.59
C GLU A 110 2.27 5.33 -18.99
N GLU A 111 2.04 4.17 -19.63
CA GLU A 111 3.14 3.37 -20.21
C GLU A 111 3.76 4.05 -21.45
N THR A 112 3.00 4.89 -22.16
CA THR A 112 3.47 5.57 -23.38
C THR A 112 4.14 6.92 -23.08
N LEU A 113 3.74 7.62 -22.02
CA LEU A 113 4.22 8.96 -21.67
C LEU A 113 5.42 8.96 -20.72
N TYR A 114 6.02 7.80 -20.38
CA TYR A 114 7.25 7.77 -19.57
C TYR A 114 8.46 8.18 -20.43
N PRO A 115 9.00 9.42 -20.32
CA PRO A 115 10.19 9.79 -21.06
C PRO A 115 11.36 9.15 -20.32
N ARG A 116 11.86 8.01 -20.81
CA ARG A 116 13.01 7.27 -20.21
C ARG A 116 14.34 8.05 -20.25
N GLN A 117 14.35 9.33 -20.62
CA GLN A 117 15.58 10.07 -20.92
C GLN A 117 15.88 11.29 -20.04
N SER A 118 15.01 11.73 -19.11
CA SER A 118 15.20 13.05 -18.47
C SER A 118 15.69 13.10 -17.01
N HIS A 119 15.90 11.99 -16.31
CA HIS A 119 16.44 12.05 -14.93
C HIS A 119 17.50 11.00 -14.64
N ILE A 120 18.70 11.24 -15.17
CA ILE A 120 19.94 10.82 -14.52
C ILE A 120 20.62 12.11 -14.06
N PRO A 121 20.50 12.54 -12.79
CA PRO A 121 21.53 13.41 -12.25
C PRO A 121 22.80 12.56 -12.21
N VAL A 122 23.64 12.74 -13.22
CA VAL A 122 25.02 12.27 -13.22
C VAL A 122 25.63 12.84 -11.94
N HIS A 123 25.71 12.02 -10.91
CA HIS A 123 26.57 12.31 -9.77
C HIS A 123 27.98 12.14 -10.31
N VAL A 124 28.53 13.24 -10.85
CA VAL A 124 29.97 13.40 -11.05
C VAL A 124 30.56 13.26 -9.65
N GLY A 125 31.02 12.06 -9.32
CA GLY A 125 31.82 11.84 -8.13
C GLY A 125 33.00 12.79 -8.22
N LYS A 126 33.07 13.78 -7.32
CA LYS A 126 34.30 14.53 -7.13
C LYS A 126 35.39 13.49 -6.81
N PRO A 127 36.53 13.45 -7.52
CA PRO A 127 37.61 12.59 -7.12
C PRO A 127 38.07 13.05 -5.73
N VAL A 128 37.82 12.22 -4.71
CA VAL A 128 38.39 12.42 -3.39
C VAL A 128 39.89 12.21 -3.54
N ARG A 129 40.63 13.32 -3.65
CA ARG A 129 42.08 13.32 -3.58
C ARG A 129 42.45 12.88 -2.16
N PRO A 130 43.21 11.79 -1.95
CA PRO A 130 43.67 11.45 -0.61
C PRO A 130 44.49 12.63 -0.08
N PRO A 131 44.30 13.05 1.19
CA PRO A 131 45.08 14.14 1.77
C PRO A 131 46.56 13.74 1.77
N ALA A 132 47.33 14.46 0.96
CA ALA A 132 48.79 14.43 1.01
C ALA A 132 49.22 14.90 2.41
N GLY A 133 49.50 13.93 3.29
CA GLY A 133 49.90 14.22 4.68
C GLY A 133 49.68 13.08 5.68
N ALA A 134 48.89 12.05 5.36
CA ALA A 134 48.63 10.95 6.30
C ALA A 134 49.71 9.86 6.32
N GLU A 135 50.58 9.79 5.30
CA GLU A 135 51.66 8.78 5.24
C GLU A 135 52.84 9.13 6.17
N GLN A 136 52.94 10.38 6.63
CA GLN A 136 54.04 10.86 7.48
C GLN A 136 53.73 10.80 8.99
N LEU A 137 52.45 10.77 9.39
CA LEU A 137 52.06 10.73 10.81
C LEU A 137 52.11 9.32 11.43
N GLY A 138 52.03 8.27 10.61
CA GLY A 138 52.15 6.87 11.06
C GLY A 138 53.60 6.43 11.25
N LEU A 139 54.53 6.97 10.45
CA LEU A 139 55.96 6.68 10.51
C LEU A 139 56.71 7.51 11.57
N ALA A 140 56.18 8.68 11.97
CA ALA A 140 56.79 9.53 13.00
C ALA A 140 56.51 9.06 14.45
N ARG A 141 55.49 8.23 14.68
CA ARG A 141 55.17 7.71 16.03
C ARG A 141 55.91 6.41 16.40
N LEU A 142 56.53 5.73 15.44
CA LEU A 142 57.35 4.54 15.72
C LEU A 142 58.82 4.86 16.02
N SER A 143 59.29 6.09 15.80
CA SER A 143 60.71 6.47 15.95
C SER A 143 61.04 7.32 17.18
N THR A 144 60.08 7.67 18.03
CA THR A 144 60.33 8.32 19.33
C THR A 144 59.97 7.39 20.47
N SER A 145 60.60 6.22 20.49
CA SER A 145 60.75 5.38 21.67
C SER A 145 62.25 5.20 21.90
N LYS A 146 62.85 6.14 22.65
CA LYS A 146 64.08 6.03 23.47
C LYS A 146 64.49 7.41 23.99
N GLU A 147 65.14 7.41 25.16
CA GLU A 147 65.49 8.52 26.08
C GLU A 147 64.29 9.19 26.81
N GLY A 148 64.15 9.25 28.14
CA GLY A 148 65.06 8.98 29.26
C GLY A 148 65.29 10.24 30.10
N ALA A 149 64.43 10.54 31.08
CA ALA A 149 64.75 11.30 32.31
C ALA A 149 63.53 11.36 33.26
N SER A 150 63.81 11.15 34.55
CA SER A 150 62.89 11.06 35.68
C SER A 150 62.37 12.41 36.19
N ILE A 151 61.23 12.40 36.90
CA ILE A 151 61.10 12.81 38.31
C ILE A 151 59.73 12.31 38.83
N THR A 152 59.81 11.73 40.02
CA THR A 152 58.79 11.14 40.89
C THR A 152 57.75 12.15 41.41
N ASP A 153 56.49 11.74 41.55
CA ASP A 153 55.80 11.74 42.85
C ASP A 153 54.35 11.22 42.83
N ARG A 154 54.02 10.52 43.93
CA ARG A 154 52.71 10.06 44.45
C ARG A 154 52.07 8.79 43.87
N ALA A 155 52.34 7.70 44.59
CA ALA A 155 51.43 6.58 44.81
C ALA A 155 50.28 6.97 45.77
N ALA A 156 49.06 6.48 45.50
CA ALA A 156 48.16 5.76 46.41
C ALA A 156 46.68 5.87 45.97
N SER A 157 46.15 4.74 45.48
CA SER A 157 44.78 4.18 45.58
C SER A 157 43.57 5.09 45.83
N VAL A 158 42.45 4.85 45.10
CA VAL A 158 41.16 4.36 45.65
C VAL A 158 40.04 4.31 44.58
N THR A 159 39.39 3.13 44.53
CA THR A 159 38.05 2.75 44.00
C THR A 159 37.69 2.78 42.51
N GLU A 160 37.36 1.57 42.05
CA GLU A 160 36.34 1.26 41.05
C GLU A 160 35.04 2.05 41.25
N VAL A 161 34.52 2.62 40.17
CA VAL A 161 33.07 2.74 39.92
C VAL A 161 32.83 2.41 38.45
N SER A 162 32.17 1.28 38.22
CA SER A 162 31.54 0.91 36.96
C SER A 162 30.47 1.94 36.59
N GLU A 163 30.49 2.43 35.34
CA GLU A 163 29.28 2.85 34.65
C GLU A 163 29.27 2.25 33.23
N ASP A 164 28.51 1.17 33.12
CA ASP A 164 27.93 0.66 31.88
C ASP A 164 27.06 1.74 31.23
N GLY A 165 27.31 2.04 29.96
CA GLY A 165 26.50 2.96 29.14
C GLY A 165 26.85 2.81 27.66
N PRO A 166 25.85 2.87 26.76
CA PRO A 166 25.66 1.87 25.72
C PRO A 166 26.61 2.04 24.54
N THR A 167 27.09 0.89 24.05
CA THR A 167 27.67 0.72 22.72
C THR A 167 26.71 1.35 21.72
N THR A 168 27.05 2.55 21.23
CA THR A 168 26.47 3.07 20.00
C THR A 168 26.90 2.08 18.95
N ALA A 169 26.02 1.12 18.64
CA ALA A 169 26.09 0.29 17.46
C ALA A 169 26.04 1.26 16.29
N SER A 170 27.20 1.77 15.92
CA SER A 170 27.43 2.41 14.65
C SER A 170 26.96 1.38 13.63
N HIS A 171 25.80 1.65 13.03
CA HIS A 171 25.41 0.99 11.80
C HIS A 171 26.52 1.30 10.81
N VAL A 172 27.53 0.44 10.74
CA VAL A 172 28.46 0.38 9.62
C VAL A 172 27.58 -0.01 8.44
N VAL A 173 27.08 1.01 7.73
CA VAL A 173 26.51 0.81 6.41
C VAL A 173 27.65 0.25 5.60
N ASP A 174 27.56 -1.04 5.26
CA ASP A 174 28.55 -1.72 4.46
C ASP A 174 28.62 -1.00 3.10
N GLU A 175 29.61 -0.11 2.93
CA GLU A 175 29.79 0.75 1.75
C GLU A 175 30.10 -0.05 0.47
N ARG A 176 30.25 -1.37 0.58
CA ARG A 176 30.47 -2.30 -0.53
C ARG A 176 29.17 -2.80 -1.14
N ILE A 177 28.18 -1.94 -1.35
CA ILE A 177 27.06 -2.30 -2.23
C ILE A 177 27.60 -2.25 -3.66
N PRO A 178 27.77 -3.39 -4.37
CA PRO A 178 28.24 -3.35 -5.76
C PRO A 178 27.24 -2.54 -6.58
N THR A 179 27.70 -1.42 -7.14
CA THR A 179 26.90 -0.59 -8.04
C THR A 179 26.78 -1.31 -9.38
N HIS A 180 25.81 -2.24 -9.46
CA HIS A 180 25.54 -2.95 -10.70
C HIS A 180 25.14 -1.96 -11.81
N PHE A 181 25.71 -2.17 -13.00
CA PHE A 181 25.38 -1.44 -14.22
C PHE A 181 23.87 -1.40 -14.46
N TYR A 182 23.33 -0.28 -14.98
CA TYR A 182 21.89 0.02 -15.06
C TYR A 182 21.01 -1.12 -15.62
N ARG A 183 21.48 -1.85 -16.65
CA ARG A 183 20.75 -3.01 -17.21
C ARG A 183 20.68 -4.21 -16.26
N ASN A 184 21.71 -4.42 -15.44
CA ASN A 184 21.75 -5.50 -14.44
C ASN A 184 20.93 -5.14 -13.20
N ARG A 185 20.83 -3.83 -12.86
CA ARG A 185 19.91 -3.34 -11.83
C ARG A 185 18.43 -3.52 -12.24
N HIS A 186 18.16 -3.47 -13.55
CA HIS A 186 16.85 -3.74 -14.15
C HIS A 186 16.73 -5.17 -14.71
N ALA A 187 17.36 -6.17 -14.10
CA ALA A 187 17.10 -7.56 -14.50
C ALA A 187 15.63 -7.93 -14.28
N LEU A 188 15.02 -8.65 -15.22
CA LEU A 188 13.62 -9.10 -15.13
C LEU A 188 13.46 -10.22 -14.10
N ILE A 189 14.50 -11.03 -13.90
CA ILE A 189 14.51 -12.15 -12.98
C ILE A 189 15.75 -12.02 -12.10
N THR A 190 15.53 -11.75 -10.82
CA THR A 190 16.57 -11.84 -9.80
C THR A 190 16.19 -13.01 -8.91
N LYS A 191 16.92 -14.12 -9.04
CA LYS A 191 16.71 -15.28 -8.18
C LYS A 191 17.41 -15.01 -6.86
N ASP A 192 16.65 -15.02 -5.77
CA ASP A 192 17.21 -14.92 -4.44
C ASP A 192 17.79 -16.28 -4.02
N PRO A 193 19.11 -16.40 -3.79
CA PRO A 193 19.74 -17.67 -3.41
C PRO A 193 19.37 -18.11 -1.97
N THR A 194 18.80 -17.22 -1.16
CA THR A 194 18.42 -17.52 0.23
C THR A 194 17.18 -18.41 0.33
N VAL A 195 16.30 -18.39 -0.68
CA VAL A 195 15.02 -19.12 -0.68
C VAL A 195 15.18 -20.49 -1.34
N LYS A 196 15.51 -21.51 -0.54
CA LYS A 196 15.69 -22.90 -1.01
C LYS A 196 14.39 -23.68 -1.26
N GLN A 197 13.22 -23.13 -0.91
CA GLN A 197 11.94 -23.83 -1.03
C GLN A 197 11.43 -23.95 -2.48
N GLY A 198 10.69 -25.04 -2.75
CA GLY A 198 10.02 -25.26 -4.02
C GLY A 198 8.97 -24.17 -4.31
N TYR A 199 8.69 -23.88 -5.60
CA TYR A 199 7.70 -22.85 -5.95
C TYR A 199 6.30 -23.17 -5.40
N TRP A 200 5.86 -24.42 -5.55
CA TRP A 200 4.57 -24.88 -5.06
C TRP A 200 4.50 -24.90 -3.52
N GLN A 201 5.61 -25.19 -2.85
CA GLN A 201 5.68 -25.10 -1.39
C GLN A 201 5.50 -23.65 -0.91
N LEU A 202 6.06 -22.66 -1.59
CA LEU A 202 5.85 -21.24 -1.28
C LEU A 202 4.38 -20.81 -1.50
N VAL A 203 3.70 -21.37 -2.51
CA VAL A 203 2.27 -21.09 -2.76
C VAL A 203 1.40 -21.67 -1.66
N VAL A 204 1.76 -22.83 -1.11
CA VAL A 204 1.00 -23.50 -0.04
C VAL A 204 1.41 -23.02 1.35
N SER A 205 2.59 -22.42 1.50
CA SER A 205 3.13 -21.88 2.75
C SER A 205 2.19 -20.95 3.54
N PRO A 206 1.33 -20.09 2.95
CA PRO A 206 0.44 -19.23 3.72
C PRO A 206 -0.77 -19.95 4.36
N PHE A 207 -1.20 -21.12 3.87
CA PHE A 207 -2.43 -21.77 4.37
C PHE A 207 -2.39 -22.19 5.85
N PRO A 208 -1.28 -22.73 6.39
CA PRO A 208 -1.20 -23.06 7.82
C PRO A 208 -1.35 -21.84 8.74
N TYR A 209 -1.00 -20.63 8.29
CA TYR A 209 -1.11 -19.42 9.10
C TYR A 209 -2.55 -18.91 9.26
N VAL A 210 -3.50 -19.43 8.47
CA VAL A 210 -4.94 -19.11 8.60
C VAL A 210 -5.50 -19.61 9.94
N GLY A 211 -4.89 -20.66 10.53
CA GLY A 211 -5.26 -21.15 11.86
C GLY A 211 -4.90 -20.21 13.02
N LEU A 212 -4.10 -19.18 12.78
CA LEU A 212 -3.76 -18.19 13.80
C LEU A 212 -4.96 -17.25 14.02
N PRO A 213 -5.47 -17.08 15.24
CA PRO A 213 -6.66 -16.27 15.51
C PRO A 213 -6.49 -14.80 15.10
N ALA A 214 -5.27 -14.26 15.21
CA ALA A 214 -4.96 -12.91 14.76
C ALA A 214 -5.13 -12.75 13.23
N VAL A 215 -4.74 -13.76 12.45
CA VAL A 215 -4.87 -13.74 10.98
C VAL A 215 -6.32 -13.95 10.58
N ALA A 216 -7.04 -14.85 11.26
CA ALA A 216 -8.48 -15.06 11.04
C ALA A 216 -9.27 -13.78 11.34
N TRP A 217 -8.96 -13.09 12.44
CA TRP A 217 -9.60 -11.82 12.81
C TRP A 217 -9.31 -10.70 11.81
N ALA A 218 -8.06 -10.53 11.40
CA ALA A 218 -7.69 -9.54 10.38
C ALA A 218 -8.39 -9.81 9.04
N SER A 219 -8.45 -11.09 8.64
CA SER A 219 -9.14 -11.52 7.41
C SER A 219 -10.64 -11.25 7.50
N PHE A 220 -11.26 -11.48 8.66
CA PHE A 220 -12.67 -11.18 8.88
C PHE A 220 -12.96 -9.69 8.72
N ILE A 221 -12.15 -8.80 9.32
CA ILE A 221 -12.32 -7.35 9.20
C ILE A 221 -12.24 -6.89 7.74
N VAL A 222 -11.21 -7.34 7.01
CA VAL A 222 -11.01 -6.96 5.60
C VAL A 222 -12.14 -7.50 4.72
N SER A 223 -12.61 -8.73 5.00
CA SER A 223 -13.73 -9.34 4.27
C SER A 223 -15.04 -8.64 4.55
N PHE A 224 -15.33 -8.31 5.82
CA PHE A 224 -16.54 -7.58 6.20
C PHE A 224 -16.58 -6.18 5.58
N LYS A 225 -15.44 -5.45 5.59
CA LYS A 225 -15.29 -4.18 4.88
C LYS A 225 -15.57 -4.33 3.37
N SER A 226 -15.00 -5.35 2.75
CA SER A 226 -15.18 -5.60 1.31
C SER A 226 -16.63 -5.96 0.99
N PHE A 227 -17.27 -6.77 1.83
CA PHE A 227 -18.70 -7.12 1.71
C PHE A 227 -19.60 -5.89 1.78
N LEU A 228 -19.43 -5.03 2.80
CA LEU A 228 -20.22 -3.80 2.92
C LEU A 228 -20.04 -2.87 1.72
N THR A 229 -18.81 -2.76 1.21
CA THR A 229 -18.53 -1.92 0.05
C THR A 229 -19.20 -2.46 -1.21
N SER A 230 -19.10 -3.76 -1.48
CA SER A 230 -19.76 -4.42 -2.61
C SER A 230 -21.29 -4.35 -2.51
N PHE A 231 -21.82 -4.47 -1.29
CA PHE A 231 -23.26 -4.34 -1.05
C PHE A 231 -23.76 -2.94 -1.42
N ILE A 232 -23.07 -1.88 -1.01
CA ILE A 232 -23.43 -0.50 -1.36
C ILE A 232 -23.46 -0.30 -2.88
N PHE A 233 -22.45 -0.78 -3.60
CA PHE A 233 -22.40 -0.65 -5.07
C PHE A 233 -23.50 -1.44 -5.78
N SER A 234 -23.74 -2.68 -5.35
CA SER A 234 -24.79 -3.51 -5.95
C SER A 234 -26.18 -2.97 -5.64
N ALA A 235 -26.41 -2.51 -4.40
CA ALA A 235 -27.67 -1.88 -4.01
C ALA A 235 -27.91 -0.60 -4.81
N GLN A 236 -26.88 0.24 -4.96
CA GLN A 236 -27.00 1.49 -5.70
C GLN A 236 -27.50 1.26 -7.13
N ALA A 237 -26.89 0.33 -7.87
CA ALA A 237 -27.27 0.06 -9.26
C ALA A 237 -28.69 -0.50 -9.40
N SER A 238 -29.13 -1.35 -8.47
CA SER A 238 -30.44 -2.01 -8.54
C SER A 238 -31.60 -1.17 -8.00
N PHE A 239 -31.38 -0.31 -7.00
CA PHE A 239 -32.45 0.47 -6.38
C PHE A 239 -32.69 1.81 -7.07
N PHE A 240 -31.65 2.50 -7.54
CA PHE A 240 -31.79 3.83 -8.12
C PHE A 240 -32.13 3.82 -9.62
N SER A 241 -32.02 2.67 -10.27
CA SER A 241 -32.39 2.48 -11.69
C SER A 241 -33.88 2.17 -11.91
N ILE A 242 -34.61 1.81 -10.85
CA ILE A 242 -36.04 1.45 -10.90
C ILE A 242 -36.89 2.65 -10.43
N PRO A 243 -38.15 2.82 -10.89
CA PRO A 243 -39.06 3.83 -10.35
C PRO A 243 -39.17 3.70 -8.82
N PRO A 244 -39.14 4.80 -8.03
CA PRO A 244 -39.45 6.20 -8.37
C PRO A 244 -38.26 7.12 -8.72
N TYR A 245 -37.01 6.67 -8.62
CA TYR A 245 -35.83 7.55 -8.78
C TYR A 245 -35.32 7.66 -10.24
N ASN A 246 -35.38 6.57 -11.02
CA ASN A 246 -34.99 6.54 -12.45
C ASN A 246 -33.73 7.37 -12.77
N PHE A 247 -32.66 7.19 -11.99
CA PHE A 247 -31.43 7.96 -12.19
C PHE A 247 -30.67 7.49 -13.43
N SER A 248 -30.20 8.46 -14.22
CA SER A 248 -29.25 8.24 -15.32
C SER A 248 -27.89 7.75 -14.79
N ALA A 249 -27.05 7.14 -15.63
CA ALA A 249 -25.77 6.59 -15.19
C ALA A 249 -24.80 7.68 -14.69
N GLY A 250 -24.88 8.90 -15.23
CA GLY A 250 -24.14 10.07 -14.76
C GLY A 250 -24.55 10.51 -13.35
N THR A 251 -25.84 10.54 -13.04
CA THR A 251 -26.34 10.85 -11.69
C THR A 251 -25.94 9.78 -10.68
N MET A 252 -25.97 8.50 -11.07
CA MET A 252 -25.44 7.42 -10.23
C MET A 252 -23.92 7.55 -10.03
N GLY A 253 -23.18 7.99 -11.05
CA GLY A 253 -21.76 8.32 -10.95
C GLY A 253 -21.48 9.42 -9.92
N LEU A 254 -22.30 10.46 -9.84
CA LEU A 254 -22.13 11.55 -8.87
C LEU A 254 -22.23 11.10 -7.40
N MET A 255 -22.93 10.02 -7.09
CA MET A 255 -23.04 9.52 -5.72
C MET A 255 -21.69 9.01 -5.17
N PHE A 256 -20.75 8.66 -6.05
CA PHE A 256 -19.37 8.30 -5.66
C PHE A 256 -18.57 9.50 -5.14
N VAL A 257 -19.00 10.74 -5.39
CA VAL A 257 -18.37 11.94 -4.80
C VAL A 257 -18.45 11.89 -3.27
N ALA A 258 -19.56 11.43 -2.71
CA ALA A 258 -19.71 11.25 -1.27
C ALA A 258 -18.71 10.22 -0.71
N LEU A 259 -18.44 9.15 -1.48
CA LEU A 259 -17.44 8.13 -1.12
C LEU A 259 -16.01 8.70 -1.19
N VAL A 260 -15.72 9.57 -2.15
CA VAL A 260 -14.43 10.28 -2.22
C VAL A 260 -14.24 11.19 -1.01
N ILE A 261 -15.25 11.99 -0.66
CA ILE A 261 -15.19 12.88 0.52
C ILE A 261 -15.03 12.06 1.80
N GLY A 262 -15.82 11.00 1.96
CA GLY A 262 -15.71 10.07 3.08
C GLY A 262 -14.33 9.42 3.17
N ASN A 263 -13.73 9.06 2.03
CA ASN A 263 -12.37 8.52 1.98
C ASN A 263 -11.31 9.54 2.43
N VAL A 264 -11.44 10.81 2.03
CA VAL A 264 -10.50 11.87 2.45
C VAL A 264 -10.62 12.11 3.97
N ILE A 265 -11.83 12.22 4.50
CA ILE A 265 -12.07 12.39 5.94
C ILE A 265 -11.54 11.17 6.70
N GLY A 266 -11.86 9.96 6.24
CA GLY A 266 -11.41 8.71 6.82
C GLY A 266 -9.88 8.57 6.81
N ALA A 267 -9.22 9.00 5.74
CA ALA A 267 -7.76 8.97 5.65
C ALA A 267 -7.08 9.99 6.57
N VAL A 268 -7.65 11.19 6.73
CA VAL A 268 -7.13 12.20 7.68
C VAL A 268 -7.28 11.71 9.12
N LEU A 269 -8.45 11.18 9.48
CA LEU A 269 -8.71 10.65 10.83
C LEU A 269 -7.91 9.37 11.11
N GLY A 270 -7.88 8.43 10.16
CA GLY A 270 -7.23 7.13 10.30
C GLY A 270 -5.71 7.17 10.14
N GLY A 271 -5.16 8.13 9.38
CA GLY A 271 -3.72 8.33 9.25
C GLY A 271 -3.19 9.25 10.35
N LEU A 272 -3.41 10.56 10.19
CA LEU A 272 -2.85 11.58 11.08
C LEU A 272 -3.49 11.51 12.48
N GLY A 273 -4.80 11.29 12.55
CA GLY A 273 -5.51 11.20 13.83
C GLY A 273 -5.10 9.97 14.65
N ALA A 274 -4.99 8.79 14.02
CA ALA A 274 -4.58 7.57 14.71
C ALA A 274 -3.12 7.60 15.16
N ASP A 275 -2.19 8.05 14.31
CA ASP A 275 -0.79 8.17 14.69
C ASP A 275 -0.61 9.24 15.79
N GLY A 276 -1.40 10.33 15.75
CA GLY A 276 -1.46 11.33 16.82
C GLY A 276 -1.97 10.76 18.15
N LEU A 277 -3.00 9.91 18.11
CA LEU A 277 -3.52 9.22 19.31
C LEU A 277 -2.48 8.30 19.92
N VAL A 278 -1.77 7.52 19.10
CA VAL A 278 -0.69 6.63 19.56
C VAL A 278 0.44 7.43 20.21
N LEU A 279 0.87 8.54 19.60
CA LEU A 279 1.89 9.42 20.17
C LEU A 279 1.43 10.05 21.49
N ARG A 280 0.15 10.41 21.60
CA ARG A 280 -0.43 10.97 22.83
C ARG A 280 -0.47 9.93 23.96
N LEU A 281 -0.85 8.70 23.66
CA LEU A 281 -0.85 7.58 24.60
C LEU A 281 0.58 7.19 25.02
N ALA A 282 1.53 7.18 24.09
CA ALA A 282 2.93 6.92 24.38
C ALA A 282 3.56 7.98 25.29
N ARG A 283 3.26 9.26 25.07
CA ARG A 283 3.70 10.35 25.97
C ARG A 283 3.12 10.20 27.38
N ARG A 284 1.87 9.71 27.48
CA ARG A 284 1.23 9.45 28.77
C ARG A 284 1.82 8.22 29.47
N ASN A 285 2.36 7.25 28.72
CA ASN A 285 2.97 6.04 29.24
C ASN A 285 4.52 6.10 29.29
N LYS A 286 5.07 7.24 29.74
CA LYS A 286 6.52 7.47 29.94
C LYS A 286 7.39 7.20 28.70
N GLY A 287 6.84 7.33 27.49
CA GLY A 287 7.56 7.13 26.24
C GLY A 287 7.57 5.70 25.70
N VAL A 288 6.91 4.74 26.37
CA VAL A 288 6.81 3.37 25.88
C VAL A 288 5.63 3.25 24.91
N THR A 289 5.91 2.85 23.66
CA THR A 289 4.89 2.59 22.65
C THR A 289 4.49 1.12 22.67
N GLU A 290 3.32 0.81 23.20
CA GLU A 290 2.75 -0.54 23.13
C GLU A 290 1.92 -0.72 21.84
N PRO A 291 1.92 -1.91 21.21
CA PRO A 291 1.09 -2.21 20.05
C PRO A 291 -0.41 -1.99 20.31
N GLU A 292 -0.87 -2.14 21.55
CA GLU A 292 -2.27 -2.01 21.97
C GLU A 292 -2.82 -0.59 21.82
N HIS A 293 -1.96 0.44 21.83
CA HIS A 293 -2.38 1.82 21.60
C HIS A 293 -3.04 2.01 20.22
N ARG A 294 -2.72 1.16 19.24
CA ARG A 294 -3.37 1.18 17.92
C ARG A 294 -4.79 0.61 17.95
N LEU A 295 -5.10 -0.29 18.89
CA LEU A 295 -6.43 -0.90 19.00
C LEU A 295 -7.50 0.13 19.38
N TRP A 296 -7.13 1.14 20.18
CA TRP A 296 -8.01 2.25 20.53
C TRP A 296 -8.46 3.07 19.30
N ALA A 297 -7.64 3.14 18.25
CA ALA A 297 -8.02 3.80 17.00
C ALA A 297 -9.07 3.01 16.21
N PHE A 298 -9.23 1.70 16.46
CA PHE A 298 -10.25 0.86 15.83
C PHE A 298 -11.62 0.95 16.51
N PHE A 299 -11.68 1.35 17.78
CA PHE A 299 -12.92 1.41 18.54
C PHE A 299 -14.05 2.26 17.92
N PRO A 300 -13.81 3.43 17.28
CA PRO A 300 -14.89 4.22 16.69
C PRO A 300 -15.46 3.63 15.37
N VAL A 301 -14.73 2.74 14.71
CA VAL A 301 -15.09 2.23 13.36
C VAL A 301 -16.44 1.50 13.32
N PRO A 302 -16.76 0.58 14.25
CA PRO A 302 -18.04 -0.13 14.26
C PRO A 302 -19.24 0.80 14.43
N PHE A 303 -19.11 1.88 15.22
CA PHE A 303 -20.19 2.84 15.45
C PHE A 303 -20.48 3.66 14.18
N CYS A 304 -19.44 4.10 13.48
CA CYS A 304 -19.59 4.75 12.18
C CYS A 304 -20.24 3.81 11.14
N CYS A 305 -19.82 2.54 11.10
CA CYS A 305 -20.43 1.55 10.21
C CYS A 305 -21.91 1.28 10.54
N ALA A 306 -22.25 1.12 11.82
CA ALA A 306 -23.63 0.93 12.26
C ALA A 306 -24.51 2.14 11.88
N GLY A 307 -24.00 3.36 12.06
CA GLY A 307 -24.65 4.58 11.63
C GLY A 307 -24.92 4.61 10.11
N GLY A 308 -23.93 4.23 9.30
CA GLY A 308 -24.08 4.16 7.84
C GLY A 308 -25.15 3.16 7.38
N ILE A 309 -25.20 1.98 8.01
CA ILE A 309 -26.22 0.97 7.69
C ILE A 309 -27.63 1.43 8.08
N LEU A 310 -27.77 2.10 9.24
CA LEU A 310 -29.05 2.66 9.67
C LEU A 310 -29.55 3.75 8.71
N MET A 311 -28.66 4.61 8.22
CA MET A 311 -29.01 5.63 7.22
C MET A 311 -29.49 5.00 5.90
N LEU A 312 -28.82 3.95 5.43
CA LEU A 312 -29.24 3.22 4.22
C LEU A 312 -30.63 2.60 4.40
N ARG A 313 -30.91 2.02 5.57
CA ARG A 313 -32.24 1.47 5.90
C ARG A 313 -33.33 2.53 5.89
N THR A 314 -33.05 3.75 6.36
CA THR A 314 -34.02 4.85 6.32
C THR A 314 -34.21 5.43 4.91
N GLY A 315 -33.17 5.37 4.07
CA GLY A 315 -33.20 5.88 2.69
C GLY A 315 -33.87 4.96 1.68
N CYS A 316 -33.94 3.65 1.93
CA CYS A 316 -34.66 2.68 1.09
C CYS A 316 -36.14 2.58 1.53
N PRO A 317 -37.11 3.14 0.76
CA PRO A 317 -38.53 2.95 1.04
C PRO A 317 -38.96 1.54 0.64
N LEU A 318 -38.58 0.54 1.44
CA LEU A 318 -39.05 -0.85 1.28
C LEU A 318 -40.50 -1.05 1.75
N ARG A 319 -41.08 -0.07 2.48
CA ARG A 319 -42.45 -0.15 3.01
C ARG A 319 -43.56 0.03 1.95
N PRO A 320 -43.56 1.05 1.07
CA PRO A 320 -44.67 1.24 0.14
C PRO A 320 -44.78 0.16 -0.95
N ALA A 321 -43.67 -0.50 -1.32
CA ALA A 321 -43.70 -1.57 -2.32
C ALA A 321 -44.45 -2.83 -1.84
N LEU A 322 -44.25 -3.22 -0.57
CA LEU A 322 -44.92 -4.37 0.02
C LEU A 322 -46.41 -4.09 0.32
N GLU A 323 -46.76 -2.85 0.65
CA GLU A 323 -48.16 -2.44 0.85
C GLU A 323 -48.94 -2.40 -0.47
N SER A 324 -48.33 -1.93 -1.57
CA SER A 324 -48.97 -1.96 -2.90
C SER A 324 -49.19 -3.39 -3.41
N SER A 325 -48.24 -4.30 -3.18
CA SER A 325 -48.35 -5.72 -3.56
C SER A 325 -49.37 -6.48 -2.71
N ARG A 326 -49.53 -6.13 -1.42
CA ARG A 326 -50.62 -6.67 -0.60
C ARG A 326 -51.99 -6.13 -1.02
N ALA A 327 -52.07 -4.86 -1.40
CA ALA A 327 -53.32 -4.25 -1.87
C ALA A 327 -53.79 -4.78 -3.24
N SER A 328 -52.86 -5.19 -4.11
CA SER A 328 -53.20 -5.85 -5.39
C SER A 328 -53.50 -7.35 -5.26
N ALA A 329 -53.04 -8.01 -4.19
CA ALA A 329 -53.34 -9.41 -3.91
C ALA A 329 -54.67 -9.59 -3.13
N SER A 330 -55.26 -8.51 -2.63
CA SER A 330 -56.53 -8.50 -1.90
C SER A 330 -57.72 -7.96 -2.73
N ARG A 331 -57.57 -7.78 -4.04
CA ARG A 331 -58.64 -7.50 -5.01
C ARG A 331 -58.69 -8.62 -6.03
#